data_AF-A0A357ZY73-F1
#
_entry.id   AF-A0A357ZY73-F1
#
_cell.length_a   1.000
_cell.length_b   1.000
_cell.length_c   1.000
_cell.angle_alpha   90.00
_cell.angle_beta   90.00
_cell.angle_gamma   90.00
#
_symmetry.space_group_name_H-M   'P 1'
#
loop_
_entity.id
_entity.type
_entity.pdbx_description
1 polymer ?
#
loop_
_entity_poly.entity_id
_entity_poly.type
_entity_poly.pdbx_seq_one_letter_code
_entity_poly.pdbx_strand_id
1 'polypeptide(L)'
;MELTPRTGPESEGGDAASVAPRKKRRMSLPALALLIAVIAVGGFVVVQALGSATTFYRNADEAVAQRESLGVKRFRLQGTVVPGTIVQTGDGVTFEIAYNGVPITVQHVGDPPEMFKENQAVLLEGHFVA
;
A
#
# COMPACT_ATOMS: atom_id res chain seq x y z
N MET A 1 86.65 -4.68 -34.08
CA MET A 1 85.90 -5.94 -34.14
C MET A 1 85.77 -6.41 -32.71
N GLU A 2 84.65 -6.07 -32.09
CA GLU A 2 84.39 -6.22 -30.66
C GLU A 2 83.44 -7.40 -30.47
N LEU A 3 83.83 -8.39 -29.69
CA LEU A 3 82.94 -9.45 -29.18
C LEU A 3 83.35 -9.76 -27.74
N THR A 4 82.93 -8.89 -26.83
CA THR A 4 82.87 -9.12 -25.39
C THR A 4 81.76 -10.12 -25.05
N PRO A 5 81.87 -10.82 -23.90
CA PRO A 5 80.96 -11.90 -23.51
C PRO A 5 79.62 -11.32 -23.09
N ARG A 6 78.51 -11.76 -23.70
CA ARG A 6 77.18 -11.44 -23.18
C ARG A 6 76.78 -12.42 -22.08
N THR A 7 76.85 -11.90 -20.86
CA THR A 7 76.13 -12.32 -19.67
C THR A 7 74.66 -12.60 -20.00
N GLY A 8 74.13 -13.70 -19.45
CA GLY A 8 72.71 -14.08 -19.60
C GLY A 8 71.74 -13.01 -19.08
N PRO A 9 70.50 -13.00 -19.58
CA PRO A 9 69.52 -11.97 -19.23
C PRO A 9 69.12 -12.06 -17.75
N GLU A 10 69.56 -11.04 -17.02
CA GLU A 10 68.77 -10.14 -16.16
C GLU A 10 67.49 -10.69 -15.49
N SER A 11 67.49 -10.58 -14.16
CA SER A 11 66.27 -10.58 -13.35
C SER A 11 65.52 -9.25 -13.50
N GLU A 12 64.34 -9.31 -14.09
CA GLU A 12 63.21 -8.38 -13.88
C GLU A 12 61.98 -9.31 -13.70
N GLY A 13 61.25 -9.34 -12.59
CA GLY A 13 60.69 -8.20 -11.88
C GLY A 13 59.26 -7.99 -12.37
N GLY A 14 58.27 -8.44 -11.60
CA GLY A 14 56.88 -7.99 -11.78
C GLY A 14 55.86 -9.09 -12.00
N ASP A 15 55.26 -9.53 -10.89
CA ASP A 15 53.86 -9.95 -10.80
C ASP A 15 53.34 -10.79 -11.97
N ALA A 16 53.65 -12.09 -11.90
CA ALA A 16 52.58 -13.06 -12.09
C ALA A 16 51.46 -12.66 -11.12
N ALA A 17 50.56 -11.81 -11.60
CA ALA A 17 49.27 -11.59 -11.00
C ALA A 17 48.63 -12.97 -10.92
N SER A 18 48.87 -13.64 -9.80
CA SER A 18 48.11 -14.77 -9.36
C SER A 18 46.70 -14.22 -9.27
N VAL A 19 45.93 -14.42 -10.33
CA VAL A 19 44.48 -14.37 -10.26
C VAL A 19 44.14 -15.57 -9.41
N ALA A 20 44.33 -15.42 -8.09
CA ALA A 20 43.85 -16.35 -7.10
C ALA A 20 42.38 -16.58 -7.49
N PRO A 21 41.96 -17.84 -7.70
CA PRO A 21 40.59 -18.09 -8.10
C PRO A 21 39.73 -17.43 -7.04
N ARG A 22 38.98 -16.39 -7.43
CA ARG A 22 38.10 -15.63 -6.54
C ARG A 22 37.12 -16.67 -6.01
N LYS A 23 37.42 -17.25 -4.84
CA LYS A 23 36.74 -18.41 -4.29
C LYS A 23 35.29 -17.97 -4.22
N LYS A 24 34.44 -18.48 -5.12
CA LYS A 24 33.00 -18.16 -5.14
C LYS A 24 32.54 -18.41 -3.72
N ARG A 25 32.27 -17.33 -2.97
CA ARG A 25 31.84 -17.39 -1.59
C ARG A 25 30.43 -17.98 -1.65
N ARG A 26 30.36 -19.30 -1.70
CA ARG A 26 29.11 -20.05 -1.70
C ARG A 26 28.45 -19.70 -0.38
N MET A 27 27.32 -19.00 -0.45
CA MET A 27 26.58 -18.66 0.74
C MET A 27 26.21 -19.96 1.45
N SER A 28 26.63 -20.10 2.71
CA SER A 28 26.31 -21.27 3.51
C SER A 28 24.79 -21.41 3.60
N LEU A 29 24.26 -22.64 3.52
CA LEU A 29 22.83 -22.91 3.69
C LEU A 29 22.16 -22.11 4.83
N PRO A 30 22.73 -22.00 6.06
CA PRO A 30 22.11 -21.19 7.11
C PRO A 30 22.02 -19.69 6.77
N ALA A 31 23.01 -19.13 6.08
CA ALA A 31 22.99 -17.74 5.66
C ALA A 31 21.95 -17.50 4.53
N LEU A 32 21.78 -18.47 3.63
CA LEU A 32 20.71 -18.43 2.63
C LEU A 32 19.33 -18.51 3.27
N ALA A 33 19.15 -19.43 4.22
CA ALA A 33 17.90 -19.58 4.95
C ALA A 33 17.54 -18.31 5.74
N LEU A 34 18.53 -17.70 6.41
CA LEU A 34 18.33 -16.45 7.13
C LEU A 34 17.95 -15.31 6.19
N LEU A 35 18.62 -15.18 5.04
CA LEU A 35 18.28 -14.17 4.04
C LEU A 35 16.83 -14.34 3.53
N ILE A 36 16.43 -15.56 3.22
CA ILE A 36 15.05 -15.88 2.79
C ILE A 36 14.07 -15.52 3.91
N ALA A 37 14.36 -15.87 5.16
CA ALA A 37 13.50 -15.54 6.30
C ALA A 37 13.33 -14.03 6.47
N VAL A 38 14.42 -13.26 6.37
CA VAL A 38 14.39 -11.80 6.46
C VAL A 38 13.56 -11.20 5.32
N ILE A 39 13.73 -11.68 4.09
CA ILE A 39 12.95 -11.22 2.94
C ILE A 39 11.46 -11.56 3.12
N ALA A 40 11.15 -12.78 3.58
CA ALA A 40 9.77 -13.22 3.78
C ALA A 40 9.07 -12.40 4.87
N VAL A 41 9.72 -12.21 6.03
CA VAL A 41 9.18 -11.41 7.13
C VAL A 41 9.07 -9.93 6.71
N GLY A 42 10.10 -9.38 6.08
CA GLY A 42 10.08 -8.01 5.58
C GLY A 42 8.97 -7.79 4.56
N GLY A 43 8.83 -8.69 3.59
CA GLY A 43 7.77 -8.66 2.60
C GLY A 43 6.37 -8.74 3.22
N PHE A 44 6.18 -9.63 4.20
CA PHE A 44 4.91 -9.73 4.94
C PHE A 44 4.56 -8.43 5.67
N VAL A 45 5.53 -7.84 6.39
CA VAL A 45 5.32 -6.57 7.09
C VAL A 45 4.99 -5.45 6.11
N VAL A 46 5.68 -5.36 4.97
CA VAL A 46 5.41 -4.35 3.93
C VAL A 46 3.99 -4.51 3.37
N VAL A 47 3.57 -5.72 3.03
CA VAL A 47 2.20 -5.98 2.52
C VAL A 47 1.15 -5.57 3.54
N GLN A 48 1.33 -5.93 4.80
CA GLN A 48 0.41 -5.56 5.88
C GLN A 48 0.38 -4.04 6.10
N ALA A 49 1.55 -3.39 6.12
CA ALA A 49 1.67 -1.96 6.30
C ALA A 49 0.98 -1.19 5.17
N LEU A 50 1.21 -1.56 3.91
CA LEU A 50 0.57 -0.94 2.75
C LEU A 50 -0.95 -1.08 2.80
N GLY A 51 -1.47 -2.28 3.10
CA GLY A 51 -2.92 -2.48 3.24
C GLY A 51 -3.55 -1.65 4.36
N SER A 52 -2.80 -1.40 5.44
CA SER A 52 -3.26 -0.58 6.57
C SER A 52 -3.14 0.94 6.35
N ALA A 53 -2.19 1.39 5.53
CA ALA A 53 -1.87 2.81 5.36
C ALA A 53 -2.70 3.50 4.26
N THR A 54 -3.32 2.73 3.37
CA THR A 54 -4.18 3.26 2.31
C THR A 54 -5.57 3.60 2.86
N THR A 55 -5.91 4.89 2.84
CA THR A 55 -7.27 5.35 3.08
C THR A 55 -8.16 4.88 1.93
N PHE A 56 -9.01 3.87 2.16
CA PHE A 56 -9.96 3.39 1.16
C PHE A 56 -11.34 3.99 1.38
N TYR A 57 -11.90 4.54 0.30
CA TYR A 57 -13.32 4.86 0.20
C TYR A 57 -14.05 3.62 -0.33
N ARG A 58 -15.18 3.28 0.28
CA ARG A 58 -16.10 2.25 -0.21
C ARG A 58 -17.21 2.91 -0.99
N ASN A 59 -17.67 2.26 -2.05
CA ASN A 59 -18.92 2.65 -2.70
C ASN A 59 -20.11 2.28 -1.83
N ALA A 60 -21.25 2.95 -2.01
CA ALA A 60 -22.48 2.65 -1.26
C ALA A 60 -22.93 1.18 -1.40
N ASP A 61 -22.88 0.63 -2.62
CA ASP A 61 -23.20 -0.78 -2.90
C ASP A 61 -22.26 -1.75 -2.17
N GLU A 62 -20.95 -1.48 -2.20
CA GLU A 62 -19.94 -2.27 -1.48
C GLU A 62 -20.15 -2.24 0.03
N ALA A 63 -20.42 -1.06 0.60
CA ALA A 63 -20.64 -0.90 2.03
C ALA A 63 -21.90 -1.64 2.49
N VAL A 64 -22.98 -1.60 1.70
CA VAL A 64 -24.19 -2.38 1.96
C VAL A 64 -23.90 -3.88 1.91
N ALA A 65 -23.19 -4.36 0.88
CA ALA A 65 -22.82 -5.77 0.77
C ALA A 65 -21.88 -6.25 1.89
N GLN A 66 -21.06 -5.36 2.44
CA GLN A 66 -20.09 -5.64 3.50
C GLN A 66 -20.58 -5.20 4.90
N ARG A 67 -21.88 -4.93 5.07
CA ARG A 67 -22.42 -4.35 6.31
C ARG A 67 -22.05 -5.15 7.57
N GLU A 68 -22.12 -6.48 7.51
CA GLU A 68 -21.77 -7.36 8.63
C GLU A 68 -20.28 -7.28 9.01
N SER A 69 -19.39 -7.18 8.02
CA SER A 69 -17.94 -7.14 8.27
C SER A 69 -17.46 -5.76 8.74
N LEU A 70 -18.13 -4.70 8.29
CA LEU A 70 -17.87 -3.32 8.70
C LEU A 70 -18.41 -3.06 10.11
N GLY A 71 -19.64 -3.50 10.41
CA GLY A 71 -20.28 -3.31 11.72
C GLY A 71 -20.15 -1.87 12.21
N VAL A 72 -19.71 -1.70 13.46
CA VAL A 72 -19.53 -0.38 14.11
C VAL A 72 -18.15 0.26 13.86
N LYS A 73 -17.33 -0.30 12.97
CA LYS A 73 -16.01 0.28 12.64
C LYS A 73 -16.23 1.54 11.82
N ARG A 74 -15.36 2.54 12.04
CA ARG A 74 -15.34 3.73 11.18
C ARG A 74 -14.79 3.39 9.80
N PHE A 75 -15.49 3.80 8.76
CA PHE A 75 -15.05 3.68 7.37
C PHE A 75 -15.47 4.92 6.57
N ARG A 76 -14.86 5.08 5.41
CA ARG A 76 -15.19 6.14 4.47
C ARG A 76 -16.03 5.60 3.33
N LEU A 77 -16.99 6.40 2.89
CA LEU A 77 -18.04 6.02 1.98
C LEU A 77 -18.17 7.06 0.87
N GLN A 78 -18.49 6.63 -0.34
CA GLN A 78 -18.84 7.49 -1.46
C GLN A 78 -20.14 7.07 -2.13
N GLY A 79 -20.84 8.05 -2.70
CA GLY A 79 -22.06 7.85 -3.47
C GLY A 79 -22.63 9.19 -3.93
N THR A 80 -23.75 9.13 -4.64
CA THR A 80 -24.48 10.31 -5.10
C THR A 80 -25.74 10.49 -4.26
N VAL A 81 -26.00 11.71 -3.78
CA VAL A 81 -27.20 12.03 -2.99
C VAL A 81 -28.45 11.79 -3.83
N VAL A 82 -29.35 10.97 -3.30
CA VAL A 82 -30.60 10.61 -3.97
C VAL A 82 -31.59 11.80 -3.88
N PRO A 83 -32.15 12.27 -5.01
CA PRO A 83 -33.12 13.36 -5.03
C PRO A 83 -34.36 13.09 -4.18
N GLY A 84 -34.87 14.11 -3.50
CA GLY A 84 -36.05 14.03 -2.64
C GLY A 84 -35.84 13.32 -1.31
N THR A 85 -34.60 12.93 -0.95
CA THR A 85 -34.32 12.18 0.29
C THR A 85 -33.76 13.04 1.41
N ILE A 86 -33.39 14.29 1.14
CA ILE A 86 -32.82 15.19 2.14
C ILE A 86 -33.92 15.66 3.11
N VAL A 87 -33.77 15.30 4.38
CA VAL A 87 -34.71 15.63 5.45
C VAL A 87 -33.95 16.24 6.62
N GLN A 88 -34.28 17.48 6.99
CA GLN A 88 -33.70 18.12 8.17
C GLN A 88 -34.20 17.44 9.45
N THR A 89 -33.29 17.20 10.39
CA THR A 89 -33.59 16.68 11.72
C THR A 89 -33.39 17.78 12.77
N GLY A 90 -33.68 17.49 14.05
CA GLY A 90 -33.46 18.46 15.13
C GLY A 90 -31.97 18.77 15.38
N ASP A 91 -31.08 17.88 14.95
CA ASP A 91 -29.64 17.88 15.23
C ASP A 91 -28.77 17.79 13.97
N GLY A 92 -29.35 17.81 12.77
CA GLY A 92 -28.63 17.72 11.50
C GLY A 92 -29.54 17.38 10.32
N VAL A 93 -29.15 16.38 9.53
CA VAL A 93 -29.83 15.99 8.29
C VAL A 93 -29.76 14.49 8.04
N THR A 94 -30.85 13.91 7.58
CA THR A 94 -30.90 12.53 7.07
C THR A 94 -31.07 12.57 5.55
N PHE A 95 -30.36 11.71 4.84
CA PHE A 95 -30.46 11.60 3.38
C PHE A 95 -30.02 10.22 2.92
N GLU A 96 -30.34 9.86 1.68
CA GLU A 96 -29.79 8.66 1.05
C GLU A 96 -28.71 9.03 0.06
N ILE A 97 -27.69 8.17 -0.02
CA ILE A 97 -26.77 8.16 -1.15
C ILE A 97 -26.87 6.82 -1.86
N ALA A 98 -26.60 6.81 -3.16
CA ALA A 98 -26.56 5.58 -3.94
C ALA A 98 -25.31 5.48 -4.79
N TYR A 99 -24.90 4.25 -5.04
CA TYR A 99 -23.89 3.89 -6.04
C TYR A 99 -24.42 2.65 -6.79
N ASN A 100 -24.32 2.64 -8.12
CA ASN A 100 -24.91 1.58 -8.96
C ASN A 100 -26.38 1.25 -8.64
N GLY A 101 -27.17 2.24 -8.19
CA GLY A 101 -28.57 2.07 -7.85
C GLY A 101 -28.84 1.41 -6.49
N VAL A 102 -27.81 1.11 -5.69
CA VAL A 102 -27.97 0.60 -4.32
C VAL A 102 -27.94 1.77 -3.33
N PRO A 103 -29.05 2.08 -2.64
CA PRO A 103 -29.12 3.17 -1.68
C PRO A 103 -28.61 2.76 -0.30
N ILE A 104 -28.10 3.74 0.45
CA ILE A 104 -27.76 3.65 1.88
C ILE A 104 -28.19 4.93 2.57
N THR A 105 -28.93 4.79 3.68
CA THR A 105 -29.38 5.90 4.51
C THR A 105 -28.24 6.41 5.40
N VAL A 106 -28.07 7.72 5.40
CA VAL A 106 -27.05 8.45 6.17
C VAL A 106 -27.75 9.36 7.16
N GLN A 107 -27.33 9.29 8.43
CA GLN A 107 -27.68 10.27 9.46
C GLN A 107 -26.45 11.14 9.72
N HIS A 108 -26.54 12.42 9.41
CA HIS A 108 -25.49 13.40 9.66
C HIS A 108 -25.90 14.32 10.79
N VAL A 109 -24.99 14.52 11.75
CA VAL A 109 -25.18 15.44 12.88
C VAL A 109 -24.41 16.72 12.58
N GLY A 110 -25.08 17.85 12.78
CA GLY A 110 -24.59 19.18 12.43
C GLY A 110 -25.05 19.65 11.05
N ASP A 111 -24.65 20.88 10.73
CA ASP A 111 -25.04 21.51 9.48
C ASP A 111 -24.17 20.99 8.32
N PRO A 112 -24.78 20.47 7.24
CA PRO A 112 -24.03 20.12 6.04
C PRO A 112 -23.45 21.39 5.38
N PRO A 113 -22.36 21.27 4.59
CA PRO A 113 -21.81 22.41 3.85
C PRO A 113 -22.84 23.03 2.90
N GLU A 114 -22.76 24.34 2.64
CA GLU A 114 -23.73 25.05 1.76
C GLU A 114 -23.87 24.45 0.35
N MET A 115 -22.83 23.77 -0.15
CA MET A 115 -22.84 23.13 -1.47
C MET A 115 -23.50 21.75 -1.48
N PHE A 116 -23.91 21.22 -0.33
CA PHE A 116 -24.61 19.94 -0.21
C PHE A 116 -26.02 20.04 -0.81
N LYS A 117 -26.29 19.19 -1.79
CA LYS A 117 -27.56 19.15 -2.52
C LYS A 117 -27.76 17.79 -3.20
N GLU A 118 -28.96 17.60 -3.70
CA GLU A 118 -29.35 16.42 -4.48
C GLU A 118 -28.52 16.26 -5.75
N ASN A 119 -28.39 15.03 -6.25
CA ASN A 119 -27.60 14.66 -7.43
C ASN A 119 -26.11 14.98 -7.34
N GLN A 120 -25.60 15.30 -6.14
CA GLN A 120 -24.19 15.59 -5.93
C GLN A 120 -23.46 14.34 -5.42
N ALA A 121 -22.26 14.09 -5.97
CA ALA A 121 -21.35 13.10 -5.41
C ALA A 121 -20.80 13.60 -4.07
N VAL A 122 -20.83 12.75 -3.05
CA VAL A 122 -20.38 13.07 -1.69
C VAL A 122 -19.43 12.00 -1.16
N LEU A 123 -18.50 12.45 -0.30
CA LEU A 123 -17.59 11.62 0.45
C LEU A 123 -17.92 11.78 1.94
N LEU A 124 -18.13 10.66 2.62
CA LEU A 124 -18.57 10.62 4.00
C LEU A 124 -17.61 9.77 4.82
N GLU A 125 -17.53 10.03 6.12
CA GLU A 125 -16.87 9.16 7.10
C GLU A 125 -17.85 8.87 8.23
N GLY A 126 -18.02 7.61 8.58
CA GLY A 126 -19.01 7.19 9.57
C GLY A 126 -18.89 5.72 9.92
N HIS A 127 -19.94 5.17 10.54
CA HIS A 127 -20.05 3.76 10.91
C HIS A 127 -21.52 3.35 10.81
N PHE A 128 -21.80 2.04 10.73
CA PHE A 128 -23.18 1.58 10.86
C PHE A 128 -23.62 1.67 12.32
N VAL A 129 -24.87 2.10 12.52
CA VAL A 129 -25.56 1.95 13.79
C VAL A 129 -25.92 0.49 14.01
N ALA A 130 -25.81 0.03 15.27
CA ALA A 130 -26.12 -1.34 15.68
C ALA A 130 -27.64 -1.60 15.67
#